data_AF-A0A2N2GM59-F1
#
_entry.id   AF-A0A2N2GM59-F1
#
_cell.length_a   1.000
_cell.length_b   1.000
_cell.length_c   1.000
_cell.angle_alpha   90.00
_cell.angle_beta   90.00
_cell.angle_gamma   90.00
#
_symmetry.space_group_name_H-M   'P 1'
#
loop_
_entity.id
_entity.type
_entity.pdbx_description
1 polymer ?
#
loop_
_entity_poly.entity_id
_entity_poly.type
_entity_poly.pdbx_seq_one_letter_code
_entity_poly.pdbx_strand_id
1 'polypeptide(L)'
;MRFVYGPSALLLTAFFFLACGSDDGDSNNPGVDASVPDSSSNDGSPVDGSTPDTASEDGTTQDGTAPDGNAPDGNAEGSPDGTVQGCGDTECDSPEDCETCPEDCGQCPAELFEVSQYGITWTFDKAYPCGQFVTGDWWCVGPLTVTSTSPEPTGTRNGSMLNPVGSQGYDSRAGSYDASKTIPFPLALSPNQSLVSSISHPEEPECTQGSSPGWNTYDGDCQRGPIATQAVFTVVSEAQPPGTFRPPYAGDAKPLHRVSDVNWSLLPDLPVPASAPDADEVLRHVERPWIDHLNSWTMQHGCATLNMYCYGREIGNVVATVSQFVLLDTPERDDVAVRLIQLGIDNYGVLQAGGGWKSDGGHFNGRKWPIMFAGAMLGEAGMTSPGVDIGNEDRMTYEGANGKALWGRDCNDCYFPNGCEYSGSCTNGSKDCRDPDHLVDGCGDYRNCCTSHTWVGTALAAHILGVTSDWGNDAFFGYVDRWMSGDVPGGGNTTSGFVSEMWTTYRDDLPSL
;
A
#
# COMPACT_ATOMS: atom_id res chain seq x y z
N MET A 1 -4.62 -37.41 14.28
CA MET A 1 -5.93 -37.66 14.94
C MET A 1 -6.96 -36.84 14.18
N ARG A 2 -7.90 -37.48 13.48
CA ARG A 2 -8.93 -36.80 12.68
C ARG A 2 -10.06 -36.33 13.59
N PHE A 3 -10.42 -35.05 13.54
CA PHE A 3 -11.71 -34.58 14.04
C PHE A 3 -12.55 -34.03 12.89
N VAL A 4 -13.75 -34.57 12.80
CA VAL A 4 -14.83 -34.23 11.87
C VAL A 4 -15.70 -33.20 12.59
N TYR A 5 -15.92 -32.03 12.00
CA TYR A 5 -16.95 -31.09 12.45
C TYR A 5 -18.11 -31.07 11.45
N GLY A 6 -19.32 -31.31 11.98
CA GLY A 6 -20.59 -31.09 11.30
C GLY A 6 -21.07 -29.64 11.48
N PRO A 7 -22.08 -29.20 10.71
CA PRO A 7 -22.37 -27.79 10.52
C PRO A 7 -23.21 -27.21 11.66
N SER A 8 -22.79 -26.06 12.18
CA SER A 8 -23.56 -25.23 13.10
C SER A 8 -24.30 -24.14 12.31
N ALA A 9 -25.56 -23.93 12.69
CA ALA A 9 -26.52 -23.07 12.02
C ALA A 9 -26.14 -21.58 12.08
N LEU A 10 -26.15 -20.90 10.93
CA LEU A 10 -26.10 -19.45 10.81
C LEU A 10 -27.38 -18.83 11.38
N LEU A 11 -27.25 -17.99 12.40
CA LEU A 11 -28.24 -16.96 12.73
C LEU A 11 -27.96 -15.73 11.86
N LEU A 12 -28.88 -15.45 10.95
CA LEU A 12 -28.86 -14.28 10.08
C LEU A 12 -29.30 -13.06 10.90
N THR A 13 -28.36 -12.21 11.30
CA THR A 13 -28.65 -10.90 11.91
C THR A 13 -28.69 -9.87 10.78
N ALA A 14 -29.89 -9.39 10.43
CA ALA A 14 -30.08 -8.42 9.36
C ALA A 14 -29.61 -7.03 9.81
N PHE A 15 -28.48 -6.56 9.27
CA PHE A 15 -28.11 -5.15 9.30
C PHE A 15 -28.85 -4.41 8.17
N PHE A 16 -29.63 -3.40 8.53
CA PHE A 16 -30.24 -2.49 7.57
C PHE A 16 -29.17 -1.55 7.01
N PHE A 17 -28.67 -1.83 5.81
CA PHE A 17 -27.93 -0.87 5.02
C PHE A 17 -28.90 0.06 4.29
N LEU A 18 -28.80 1.36 4.59
CA LEU A 18 -29.46 2.40 3.81
C LEU A 18 -28.66 2.60 2.51
N ALA A 19 -29.13 2.00 1.42
CA ALA A 19 -28.58 2.24 0.09
C ALA A 19 -28.92 3.67 -0.35
N CYS A 20 -27.98 4.61 -0.24
CA CYS A 20 -28.04 5.86 -0.98
C CYS A 20 -27.44 5.64 -2.36
N GLY A 21 -28.30 5.47 -3.35
CA GLY A 21 -27.91 5.49 -4.76
C GLY A 21 -27.29 6.84 -5.10
N SER A 22 -26.08 6.80 -5.67
CA SER A 22 -25.57 7.88 -6.49
C SER A 22 -26.38 7.88 -7.79
N ASP A 23 -27.32 8.82 -7.91
CA ASP A 23 -27.88 9.18 -9.22
C ASP A 23 -26.73 9.81 -10.02
N ASP A 24 -26.04 8.98 -10.79
CA ASP A 24 -25.20 9.43 -11.88
C ASP A 24 -26.13 10.02 -12.94
N GLY A 25 -25.98 11.33 -13.17
CA GLY A 25 -26.77 12.06 -14.16
C GLY A 25 -26.52 11.53 -15.56
N ASP A 26 -27.34 10.57 -15.98
CA ASP A 26 -27.49 10.15 -17.36
C ASP A 26 -28.06 11.31 -18.18
N SER A 27 -27.22 11.95 -18.98
CA SER A 27 -27.68 12.68 -20.16
C SER A 27 -27.20 11.98 -21.42
N ASN A 28 -28.09 11.14 -21.96
CA ASN A 28 -28.05 10.63 -23.32
C ASN A 28 -27.74 11.74 -24.34
N ASN A 29 -26.70 11.55 -25.17
CA ASN A 29 -26.73 11.97 -26.57
C ASN A 29 -25.78 11.09 -27.42
N PRO A 30 -26.20 10.53 -28.57
CA PRO A 30 -25.42 9.55 -29.31
C PRO A 30 -24.44 10.22 -30.26
N GLY A 31 -23.21 9.69 -30.29
CA GLY A 31 -22.29 9.65 -31.41
C GLY A 31 -21.88 10.96 -32.08
N VAL A 32 -20.65 11.41 -31.82
CA VAL A 32 -19.79 11.95 -32.89
C VAL A 32 -18.32 11.66 -32.57
N ASP A 33 -17.69 10.93 -33.49
CA ASP A 33 -16.25 10.73 -33.64
C ASP A 33 -15.56 12.08 -33.93
N ALA A 34 -14.60 12.48 -33.10
CA ALA A 34 -13.70 13.59 -33.39
C ALA A 34 -12.40 13.47 -32.59
N SER A 35 -11.39 12.96 -33.27
CA SER A 35 -9.97 13.15 -32.96
C SER A 35 -9.61 14.64 -32.92
N VAL A 36 -8.98 15.09 -31.84
CA VAL A 36 -8.25 16.37 -31.79
C VAL A 36 -6.94 16.18 -31.01
N PRO A 37 -5.80 16.67 -31.54
CA PRO A 37 -4.47 16.31 -31.06
C PRO A 37 -3.95 17.21 -29.94
N ASP A 38 -3.03 16.62 -29.20
CA ASP A 38 -2.22 17.19 -28.14
C ASP A 38 -1.32 18.32 -28.68
N SER A 39 -1.42 19.52 -28.09
CA SER A 39 -0.59 20.67 -28.42
C SER A 39 0.44 20.90 -27.32
N SER A 40 1.61 20.29 -27.50
CA SER A 40 2.84 20.66 -26.81
C SER A 40 3.32 22.02 -27.33
N SER A 41 3.53 22.97 -26.40
CA SER A 41 4.25 24.21 -26.70
C SER A 41 5.67 24.11 -26.13
N ASN A 42 6.61 23.88 -27.06
CA ASN A 42 8.02 24.17 -26.89
C ASN A 42 8.20 25.70 -26.86
N ASP A 43 8.88 26.22 -25.85
CA ASP A 43 9.61 27.47 -25.99
C ASP A 43 11.09 27.22 -25.68
N GLY A 44 11.92 27.45 -26.68
CA GLY A 44 13.35 27.43 -26.59
C GLY A 44 13.87 28.66 -27.32
N SER A 45 14.84 29.34 -26.71
CA SER A 45 15.79 30.18 -27.44
C SER A 45 17.07 30.42 -26.61
N PRO A 46 18.20 30.71 -27.29
CA PRO A 46 19.53 30.19 -26.94
C PRO A 46 20.50 31.32 -26.55
N VAL A 47 21.81 30.99 -26.38
CA VAL A 47 23.05 31.73 -26.75
C VAL A 47 24.21 31.07 -25.96
N ASP A 48 25.10 30.30 -26.61
CA ASP A 48 26.47 30.67 -27.08
C ASP A 48 27.42 30.99 -25.90
N GLY A 49 28.62 30.44 -25.71
CA GLY A 49 29.56 29.66 -26.51
C GLY A 49 30.95 29.96 -25.93
N SER A 50 31.85 28.97 -25.84
CA SER A 50 33.33 29.09 -25.97
C SER A 50 34.08 27.90 -25.37
N THR A 51 34.82 27.21 -26.24
CA THR A 51 36.00 26.40 -25.92
C THR A 51 37.19 27.33 -25.62
N PRO A 52 38.29 26.80 -25.04
CA PRO A 52 39.39 26.37 -25.91
C PRO A 52 40.13 25.10 -25.46
N ASP A 53 40.70 24.44 -26.47
CA ASP A 53 41.71 23.38 -26.40
C ASP A 53 43.05 23.82 -25.79
N THR A 54 43.77 22.86 -25.21
CA THR A 54 45.13 22.38 -25.61
C THR A 54 46.02 22.03 -24.42
N ALA A 55 46.62 20.83 -24.49
CA ALA A 55 48.07 20.57 -24.41
C ALA A 55 48.40 19.30 -23.62
N SER A 56 48.91 18.31 -24.35
CA SER A 56 49.74 17.20 -23.89
C SER A 56 51.11 17.70 -23.42
N GLU A 57 51.75 17.01 -22.48
CA GLU A 57 53.18 16.64 -22.61
C GLU A 57 53.62 15.54 -21.62
N ASP A 58 54.64 14.83 -22.07
CA ASP A 58 55.36 13.64 -21.58
C ASP A 58 55.88 13.63 -20.14
N GLY A 59 56.19 12.42 -19.64
CA GLY A 59 57.14 12.22 -18.55
C GLY A 59 57.32 10.76 -18.11
N THR A 60 58.39 10.12 -18.59
CA THR A 60 58.78 8.71 -18.40
C THR A 60 59.56 8.39 -17.11
N THR A 61 59.35 7.16 -16.60
CA THR A 61 60.27 6.17 -15.96
C THR A 61 61.20 6.52 -14.79
N GLN A 62 61.11 5.73 -13.70
CA GLN A 62 62.17 4.88 -13.10
C GLN A 62 61.57 4.13 -11.88
N ASP A 63 61.48 2.79 -11.88
CA ASP A 63 62.49 1.77 -11.57
C ASP A 63 62.93 1.75 -10.09
N GLY A 64 62.80 0.58 -9.44
CA GLY A 64 63.02 0.41 -8.00
C GLY A 64 62.67 -0.98 -7.45
N THR A 65 63.37 -2.01 -7.93
CA THR A 65 63.91 -3.18 -7.19
C THR A 65 63.19 -3.74 -5.94
N ALA A 66 62.86 -5.04 -6.04
CA ALA A 66 62.56 -5.97 -4.95
C ALA A 66 63.76 -6.20 -3.98
N PRO A 67 63.51 -6.88 -2.85
CA PRO A 67 64.20 -8.15 -2.67
C PRO A 67 63.35 -9.30 -2.09
N ASP A 68 63.80 -10.49 -2.47
CA ASP A 68 63.51 -11.88 -2.07
C ASP A 68 63.06 -12.17 -0.63
N GLY A 69 62.31 -13.27 -0.48
CA GLY A 69 62.28 -14.02 0.78
C GLY A 69 61.28 -15.17 0.90
N ASN A 70 61.67 -16.35 0.40
CA ASN A 70 61.36 -17.71 0.89
C ASN A 70 59.91 -18.22 0.99
N ALA A 71 59.61 -19.17 0.10
CA ALA A 71 58.74 -20.32 0.38
C ALA A 71 59.43 -21.33 1.30
N PRO A 72 58.65 -22.19 1.96
CA PRO A 72 59.01 -23.59 2.05
C PRO A 72 57.89 -24.50 1.52
N ASP A 73 58.28 -25.41 0.63
CA ASP A 73 57.51 -26.59 0.27
C ASP A 73 57.26 -27.48 1.50
N GLY A 74 56.02 -27.93 1.64
CA GLY A 74 55.60 -28.92 2.62
C GLY A 74 54.47 -29.78 2.05
N ASN A 75 54.86 -30.87 1.39
CA ASN A 75 53.98 -31.98 1.04
C ASN A 75 53.29 -32.54 2.29
N ALA A 76 51.97 -32.62 2.30
CA ALA A 76 51.21 -33.51 3.17
C ALA A 76 50.01 -34.09 2.39
N GLU A 77 50.17 -35.34 1.93
CA GLU A 77 49.04 -36.23 1.64
C GLU A 77 48.35 -36.57 2.98
N GLY A 78 47.02 -36.41 3.07
CA GLY A 78 46.27 -36.88 4.23
C GLY A 78 44.79 -36.46 4.32
N SER A 79 43.91 -37.39 3.93
CA SER A 79 42.49 -37.55 4.31
C SER A 79 41.39 -36.79 3.53
N PRO A 80 40.37 -37.49 3.00
CA PRO A 80 39.13 -36.89 2.53
C PRO A 80 38.16 -36.85 3.73
N ASP A 81 38.15 -35.75 4.46
CA ASP A 81 37.06 -35.46 5.39
C ASP A 81 36.32 -34.22 4.87
N GLY A 82 35.07 -34.44 4.45
CA GLY A 82 34.24 -33.49 3.72
C GLY A 82 33.65 -32.41 4.62
N THR A 83 34.48 -31.68 5.35
CA THR A 83 34.04 -30.46 6.03
C THR A 83 34.11 -29.32 5.02
N VAL A 84 32.93 -28.84 4.61
CA VAL A 84 32.81 -27.53 3.94
C VAL A 84 33.27 -26.50 4.98
N GLN A 85 34.24 -25.67 4.60
CA GLN A 85 34.77 -24.62 5.47
C GLN A 85 33.73 -23.48 5.54
N GLY A 86 33.01 -23.32 6.66
CA GLY A 86 31.99 -22.27 6.82
C GLY A 86 30.99 -22.53 7.97
N CYS A 87 30.65 -23.78 8.24
CA CYS A 87 29.56 -24.12 9.15
C CYS A 87 29.61 -23.52 10.57
N GLY A 88 28.44 -23.06 11.01
CA GLY A 88 28.15 -22.47 12.32
C GLY A 88 28.36 -20.96 12.37
N ASP A 89 28.56 -20.29 11.24
CA ASP A 89 28.76 -18.84 11.14
C ASP A 89 27.48 -18.05 10.85
N THR A 90 26.34 -18.73 10.66
CA THR A 90 25.02 -18.15 10.33
C THR A 90 24.94 -17.43 8.98
N GLU A 91 25.97 -17.54 8.15
CA GLU A 91 25.91 -17.15 6.74
C GLU A 91 25.42 -18.34 5.91
N CYS A 92 24.96 -18.08 4.69
CA CYS A 92 24.50 -19.14 3.78
C CYS A 92 25.40 -19.12 2.56
N ASP A 93 26.56 -19.73 2.72
CA ASP A 93 27.56 -19.83 1.68
C ASP A 93 27.29 -21.03 0.80
N SER A 94 27.47 -20.90 -0.52
CA SER A 94 27.39 -22.07 -1.39
C SER A 94 28.68 -22.90 -1.27
N PRO A 95 28.65 -24.22 -1.02
CA PRO A 95 27.49 -25.14 -1.11
C PRO A 95 27.00 -25.70 0.24
N GLU A 96 26.56 -24.84 1.15
CA GLU A 96 25.97 -25.22 2.44
C GLU A 96 24.51 -25.63 2.29
N ASP A 97 24.20 -26.83 2.76
CA ASP A 97 22.85 -27.32 2.94
C ASP A 97 22.74 -28.09 4.27
N CYS A 98 21.54 -28.54 4.63
CA CYS A 98 21.34 -29.28 5.88
C CYS A 98 22.09 -30.63 5.97
N GLU A 99 22.59 -31.18 4.86
CA GLU A 99 23.41 -32.40 4.84
C GLU A 99 24.90 -32.09 4.98
N THR A 100 25.39 -31.04 4.33
CA THR A 100 26.80 -30.61 4.36
C THR A 100 27.13 -29.70 5.53
N CYS A 101 26.12 -29.01 6.08
CA CYS A 101 26.24 -28.00 7.12
C CYS A 101 25.09 -28.04 8.15
N PRO A 102 25.04 -29.07 9.03
CA PRO A 102 23.92 -29.26 9.95
C PRO A 102 23.77 -28.16 11.01
N GLU A 103 24.84 -27.40 11.26
CA GLU A 103 24.93 -26.35 12.28
C GLU A 103 24.16 -25.09 11.87
N ASP A 104 24.06 -24.82 10.55
CA ASP A 104 23.24 -23.75 9.96
C ASP A 104 21.93 -24.30 9.36
N CYS A 105 21.59 -25.57 9.64
CA CYS A 105 20.37 -26.16 9.12
C CYS A 105 19.12 -25.44 9.67
N GLY A 106 18.28 -24.95 8.75
CA GLY A 106 17.13 -24.09 9.06
C GLY A 106 17.43 -22.58 9.03
N GLN A 107 18.69 -22.18 8.87
CA GLN A 107 19.08 -20.80 8.52
C GLN A 107 19.00 -20.59 7.01
N CYS A 108 19.37 -21.60 6.20
CA CYS A 108 19.44 -21.44 4.75
C CYS A 108 18.12 -21.70 4.01
N PRO A 109 17.78 -20.82 3.04
CA PRO A 109 16.53 -20.92 2.29
C PRO A 109 16.46 -22.20 1.46
N ALA A 110 15.23 -22.70 1.28
CA ALA A 110 15.01 -23.90 0.49
C ALA A 110 15.23 -23.62 -1.00
N GLU A 111 15.84 -24.58 -1.71
CA GLU A 111 15.97 -24.57 -3.17
C GLU A 111 14.62 -24.95 -3.82
N LEU A 112 13.90 -23.98 -4.36
CA LEU A 112 12.55 -24.15 -4.91
C LEU A 112 12.50 -23.87 -6.41
N PHE A 113 11.79 -24.73 -7.16
CA PHE A 113 11.51 -24.54 -8.60
C PHE A 113 10.28 -23.64 -8.85
N GLU A 114 9.46 -23.44 -7.83
CA GLU A 114 8.28 -22.59 -7.88
C GLU A 114 7.90 -22.13 -6.47
N VAL A 115 7.19 -21.02 -6.39
CA VAL A 115 6.56 -20.54 -5.15
C VAL A 115 5.11 -20.19 -5.41
N SER A 116 4.25 -20.38 -4.41
CA SER A 116 2.82 -20.15 -4.52
C SER A 116 2.30 -19.29 -3.38
N GLN A 117 1.44 -18.32 -3.71
CA GLN A 117 0.76 -17.48 -2.74
C GLN A 117 -0.61 -17.08 -3.25
N TYR A 118 -1.64 -17.23 -2.42
CA TYR A 118 -3.01 -16.83 -2.73
C TYR A 118 -3.59 -17.40 -4.05
N GLY A 119 -3.14 -18.60 -4.44
CA GLY A 119 -3.57 -19.26 -5.68
C GLY A 119 -2.78 -18.85 -6.92
N ILE A 120 -1.80 -17.94 -6.79
CA ILE A 120 -0.84 -17.59 -7.82
C ILE A 120 0.42 -18.42 -7.61
N THR A 121 0.92 -19.07 -8.66
CA THR A 121 2.21 -19.77 -8.67
C THR A 121 3.15 -19.13 -9.68
N TRP A 122 4.38 -18.84 -9.28
CA TRP A 122 5.47 -18.47 -10.19
C TRP A 122 6.41 -19.66 -10.33
N THR A 123 6.62 -20.13 -11.56
CA THR A 123 7.54 -21.24 -11.87
C THR A 123 8.84 -20.70 -12.43
N PHE A 124 9.97 -21.27 -12.01
CA PHE A 124 11.32 -20.83 -12.36
C PHE A 124 12.00 -21.80 -13.34
N ASP A 125 13.06 -21.34 -14.00
CA ASP A 125 13.83 -22.15 -14.96
C ASP A 125 14.68 -23.25 -14.29
N LYS A 126 14.98 -23.09 -13.01
CA LYS A 126 15.67 -24.05 -12.14
C LYS A 126 15.30 -23.78 -10.67
N ALA A 127 15.85 -24.55 -9.74
CA ALA A 127 15.71 -24.24 -8.32
C ALA A 127 16.51 -22.98 -7.95
N TYR A 128 15.94 -22.17 -7.07
CA TYR A 128 16.59 -21.02 -6.45
C TYR A 128 16.39 -21.06 -4.93
N PRO A 129 17.32 -20.49 -4.15
CA PRO A 129 17.13 -20.33 -2.72
C PRO A 129 16.00 -19.33 -2.47
N CYS A 130 14.92 -19.77 -1.83
CA CYS A 130 13.73 -19.00 -1.58
C CYS A 130 13.29 -19.05 -0.10
N GLY A 131 12.68 -17.97 0.35
CA GLY A 131 12.13 -17.82 1.69
C GLY A 131 10.96 -16.85 1.71
N GLN A 132 10.51 -16.50 2.91
CA GLN A 132 9.39 -15.57 3.09
C GLN A 132 9.80 -14.39 3.95
N PHE A 133 9.22 -13.22 3.65
CA PHE A 133 9.23 -12.08 4.55
C PHE A 133 8.32 -12.33 5.75
N VAL A 134 8.37 -11.45 6.75
CA VAL A 134 7.56 -11.57 7.98
C VAL A 134 6.04 -11.59 7.71
N THR A 135 5.61 -11.01 6.60
CA THR A 135 4.21 -11.02 6.15
C THR A 135 3.82 -12.30 5.39
N GLY A 136 4.76 -13.20 5.14
CA GLY A 136 4.57 -14.43 4.36
C GLY A 136 4.72 -14.24 2.84
N ASP A 137 4.97 -13.02 2.36
CA ASP A 137 5.28 -12.77 0.95
C ASP A 137 6.62 -13.42 0.56
N TRP A 138 6.70 -13.96 -0.66
CA TRP A 138 7.87 -14.72 -1.09
C TRP A 138 9.01 -13.85 -1.60
N TRP A 139 10.24 -14.29 -1.30
CA TRP A 139 11.44 -13.88 -1.99
C TRP A 139 12.26 -15.07 -2.47
N CYS A 140 13.06 -14.84 -3.52
CA CYS A 140 14.11 -15.76 -3.94
C CYS A 140 15.39 -14.99 -4.26
N VAL A 141 16.54 -15.62 -4.03
CA VAL A 141 17.86 -15.07 -4.39
C VAL A 141 18.03 -15.13 -5.89
N GLY A 142 18.25 -13.98 -6.51
CA GLY A 142 18.44 -13.84 -7.96
C GLY A 142 19.86 -13.41 -8.35
N PRO A 143 20.10 -13.18 -9.65
CA PRO A 143 19.10 -13.12 -10.72
C PRO A 143 18.46 -14.48 -11.02
N LEU A 144 17.20 -14.48 -11.46
CA LEU A 144 16.44 -15.68 -11.80
C LEU A 144 15.51 -15.47 -12.99
N THR A 145 15.01 -16.55 -13.59
CA THR A 145 14.01 -16.47 -14.66
C THR A 145 12.71 -17.09 -14.20
N VAL A 146 11.64 -16.29 -14.20
CA VAL A 146 10.27 -16.81 -14.06
C VAL A 146 9.83 -17.29 -15.43
N THR A 147 9.63 -18.60 -15.59
CA THR A 147 9.25 -19.19 -16.88
C THR A 147 7.78 -19.02 -17.19
N SER A 148 6.93 -19.02 -16.17
CA SER A 148 5.48 -18.87 -16.34
C SER A 148 4.77 -18.58 -15.00
N THR A 149 3.48 -18.26 -15.07
CA THR A 149 2.62 -18.08 -13.89
C THR A 149 1.35 -18.89 -14.00
N SER A 150 0.86 -19.45 -12.89
CA SER A 150 -0.46 -20.07 -12.83
C SER A 150 -1.38 -19.24 -11.93
N PRO A 151 -2.57 -18.81 -12.40
CA PRO A 151 -3.06 -18.95 -13.78
C PRO A 151 -2.21 -18.14 -14.77
N GLU A 152 -2.12 -18.64 -16.00
CA GLU A 152 -1.42 -17.93 -17.08
C GLU A 152 -2.20 -16.67 -17.49
N PRO A 153 -1.50 -15.61 -17.95
CA PRO A 153 -2.15 -14.47 -18.59
C PRO A 153 -3.00 -14.94 -19.78
N THR A 154 -4.26 -14.54 -19.81
CA THR A 154 -5.20 -14.95 -20.89
C THR A 154 -5.83 -13.72 -21.53
N GLY A 155 -5.32 -13.34 -22.70
CA GLY A 155 -5.74 -12.11 -23.37
C GLY A 155 -5.43 -10.89 -22.50
N THR A 156 -6.47 -10.29 -21.92
CA THR A 156 -6.37 -9.12 -21.05
C THR A 156 -6.76 -9.42 -19.59
N ARG A 157 -6.49 -10.65 -19.12
CA ARG A 157 -6.74 -11.15 -17.75
C ARG A 157 -5.48 -11.74 -17.14
N ASN A 158 -5.44 -11.82 -15.80
CA ASN A 158 -4.35 -12.42 -15.02
C ASN A 158 -2.97 -11.84 -15.37
N GLY A 159 -2.91 -10.54 -15.66
CA GLY A 159 -1.65 -9.90 -16.02
C GLY A 159 -0.67 -9.85 -14.85
N SER A 160 0.58 -9.56 -15.18
CA SER A 160 1.67 -9.33 -14.23
C SER A 160 2.39 -8.03 -14.57
N MET A 161 2.93 -7.36 -13.57
CA MET A 161 3.68 -6.10 -13.69
C MET A 161 4.93 -6.14 -12.82
N LEU A 162 5.99 -5.49 -13.31
CA LEU A 162 7.24 -5.30 -12.58
C LEU A 162 7.24 -3.92 -11.91
N ASN A 163 7.55 -3.87 -10.61
CA ASN A 163 7.68 -2.63 -9.83
C ASN A 163 6.53 -1.62 -10.07
N PRO A 164 5.25 -2.02 -9.99
CA PRO A 164 4.15 -1.27 -10.60
C PRO A 164 3.90 0.09 -9.95
N VAL A 165 3.67 1.10 -10.80
CA VAL A 165 3.20 2.45 -10.42
C VAL A 165 2.44 3.09 -11.59
N GLY A 166 1.39 3.87 -11.32
CA GLY A 166 0.60 4.54 -12.36
C GLY A 166 -0.43 3.61 -12.99
N SER A 167 -0.46 3.48 -14.33
CA SER A 167 -1.40 2.59 -15.05
C SER A 167 -1.13 1.11 -14.78
N GLN A 168 -2.08 0.23 -15.11
CA GLN A 168 -2.01 -1.20 -14.79
C GLN A 168 -2.21 -2.12 -16.00
N GLY A 169 -1.58 -3.30 -15.95
CA GLY A 169 -1.64 -4.33 -16.99
C GLY A 169 -2.25 -5.67 -16.54
N TYR A 170 -3.01 -5.69 -15.44
CA TYR A 170 -3.58 -6.90 -14.83
C TYR A 170 -4.89 -7.34 -15.51
N ASP A 171 -5.85 -6.42 -15.66
CA ASP A 171 -7.18 -6.69 -16.18
C ASP A 171 -7.72 -5.49 -16.97
N SER A 172 -8.17 -5.71 -18.21
CA SER A 172 -8.71 -4.62 -19.04
C SER A 172 -10.06 -4.07 -18.61
N ARG A 173 -10.77 -4.75 -17.71
CA ARG A 173 -12.00 -4.23 -17.08
C ARG A 173 -11.69 -3.24 -15.96
N ALA A 174 -10.46 -3.29 -15.43
CA ALA A 174 -10.04 -2.44 -14.34
C ALA A 174 -9.68 -1.03 -14.82
N GLY A 175 -9.67 -0.10 -13.86
CA GLY A 175 -9.30 1.29 -14.10
C GLY A 175 -7.89 1.44 -14.66
N SER A 176 -7.68 2.46 -15.51
CA SER A 176 -6.36 2.84 -16.03
C SER A 176 -5.57 1.68 -16.66
N TYR A 177 -6.26 0.79 -17.38
CA TYR A 177 -5.62 -0.33 -18.09
C TYR A 177 -4.72 0.16 -19.22
N ASP A 178 -3.53 -0.41 -19.30
CA ASP A 178 -2.53 -0.19 -20.33
C ASP A 178 -1.85 -1.52 -20.64
N ALA A 179 -2.17 -2.09 -21.81
CA ALA A 179 -1.62 -3.37 -22.25
C ALA A 179 -0.08 -3.37 -22.36
N SER A 180 0.55 -2.20 -22.53
CA SER A 180 2.01 -2.09 -22.57
C SER A 180 2.67 -2.35 -21.20
N LYS A 181 1.89 -2.31 -20.11
CA LYS A 181 2.36 -2.62 -18.75
C LYS A 181 2.37 -4.12 -18.45
N THR A 182 1.64 -4.93 -19.21
CA THR A 182 1.61 -6.38 -19.01
C THR A 182 2.95 -7.00 -19.39
N ILE A 183 3.54 -7.75 -18.47
CA ILE A 183 4.82 -8.43 -18.71
C ILE A 183 4.58 -9.84 -19.30
N PRO A 184 5.26 -10.21 -20.41
CA PRO A 184 5.24 -11.57 -20.92
C PRO A 184 6.24 -12.49 -20.21
N PHE A 185 5.99 -13.79 -20.26
CA PHE A 185 6.91 -14.82 -19.78
C PHE A 185 7.54 -15.61 -20.97
N PRO A 186 8.78 -16.13 -20.83
CA PRO A 186 9.64 -16.09 -19.66
C PRO A 186 10.20 -14.69 -19.38
N LEU A 187 10.39 -14.38 -18.09
CA LEU A 187 10.85 -13.08 -17.60
C LEU A 187 12.12 -13.25 -16.75
N ALA A 188 13.22 -12.66 -17.20
CA ALA A 188 14.43 -12.56 -16.39
C ALA A 188 14.27 -11.42 -15.37
N LEU A 189 14.52 -11.74 -14.10
CA LEU A 189 14.45 -10.82 -12.97
C LEU A 189 15.82 -10.65 -12.32
N SER A 190 16.20 -9.41 -12.09
CA SER A 190 17.37 -9.02 -11.31
C SER A 190 16.99 -8.81 -9.84
N PRO A 191 17.95 -8.88 -8.90
CA PRO A 191 17.74 -8.41 -7.54
C PRO A 191 17.13 -7.00 -7.49
N ASN A 192 16.36 -6.74 -6.42
CA ASN A 192 15.60 -5.51 -6.18
C ASN A 192 14.42 -5.29 -7.13
N GLN A 193 13.84 -6.37 -7.64
CA GLN A 193 12.63 -6.32 -8.47
C GLN A 193 11.49 -7.08 -7.80
N SER A 194 10.32 -6.46 -7.78
CA SER A 194 9.07 -7.06 -7.30
C SER A 194 8.15 -7.31 -8.49
N LEU A 195 7.78 -8.57 -8.69
CA LEU A 195 6.78 -9.00 -9.65
C LEU A 195 5.43 -9.11 -8.94
N VAL A 196 4.47 -8.29 -9.38
CA VAL A 196 3.08 -8.38 -8.94
C VAL A 196 2.30 -9.12 -9.99
N SER A 197 1.65 -10.20 -9.59
CA SER A 197 0.79 -11.01 -10.46
C SER A 197 -0.63 -11.03 -9.93
N SER A 198 -1.58 -11.30 -10.81
CA SER A 198 -3.01 -11.20 -10.50
C SER A 198 -3.79 -12.44 -10.92
N ILE A 199 -4.91 -12.68 -10.23
CA ILE A 199 -6.01 -13.50 -10.73
C ILE A 199 -7.19 -12.57 -10.95
N SER A 200 -7.71 -12.56 -12.16
CA SER A 200 -8.95 -11.89 -12.52
C SER A 200 -10.16 -12.68 -12.02
N HIS A 201 -11.22 -11.98 -11.64
CA HIS A 201 -12.53 -12.62 -11.48
C HIS A 201 -13.05 -13.18 -12.80
N PRO A 202 -13.99 -14.15 -12.78
CA PRO A 202 -14.74 -14.56 -13.97
C PRO A 202 -15.40 -13.38 -14.71
N GLU A 203 -15.77 -13.59 -15.98
CA GLU A 203 -16.42 -12.56 -16.79
C GLU A 203 -17.78 -12.13 -16.23
N GLU A 204 -18.54 -13.08 -15.70
CA GLU A 204 -19.85 -12.80 -15.10
C GLU A 204 -19.66 -12.14 -13.73
N PRO A 205 -20.30 -10.97 -13.49
CA PRO A 205 -20.30 -10.34 -12.17
C PRO A 205 -21.14 -11.15 -11.18
N GLU A 206 -20.75 -11.10 -9.91
CA GLU A 206 -21.44 -11.81 -8.83
C GLU A 206 -22.53 -10.96 -8.16
N CYS A 207 -22.40 -9.64 -8.26
CA CYS A 207 -23.25 -8.67 -7.59
C CYS A 207 -23.30 -7.35 -8.35
N THR A 208 -24.07 -6.38 -7.83
CA THR A 208 -24.16 -5.03 -8.38
C THR A 208 -23.97 -3.99 -7.28
N GLN A 209 -23.05 -3.04 -7.49
CA GLN A 209 -22.85 -1.91 -6.58
C GLN A 209 -23.42 -0.64 -7.23
N GLY A 210 -24.66 -0.28 -6.86
CA GLY A 210 -25.45 0.68 -7.63
C GLY A 210 -25.86 0.07 -8.97
N SER A 211 -25.59 0.76 -10.07
CA SER A 211 -25.81 0.26 -11.44
C SER A 211 -24.60 -0.45 -12.05
N SER A 212 -23.47 -0.51 -11.34
CA SER A 212 -22.22 -1.09 -11.86
C SER A 212 -22.09 -2.58 -11.51
N PRO A 213 -21.52 -3.40 -12.41
CA PRO A 213 -21.18 -4.78 -12.11
C PRO A 213 -20.14 -4.83 -10.98
N GLY A 214 -20.23 -5.86 -10.15
CA GLY A 214 -19.30 -6.06 -9.05
C GLY A 214 -19.06 -7.53 -8.71
N TRP A 215 -18.08 -7.72 -7.84
CA TRP A 215 -17.62 -9.01 -7.31
C TRP A 215 -17.50 -8.92 -5.80
N ASN A 216 -17.65 -10.06 -5.14
CA ASN A 216 -17.65 -10.09 -3.69
C ASN A 216 -16.21 -9.99 -3.15
N THR A 217 -16.07 -9.29 -2.03
CA THR A 217 -14.90 -9.35 -1.16
C THR A 217 -14.92 -10.62 -0.33
N TYR A 218 -13.86 -10.82 0.46
CA TYR A 218 -13.70 -11.96 1.35
C TYR A 218 -14.75 -12.08 2.46
N ASP A 219 -15.43 -10.98 2.78
CA ASP A 219 -16.52 -10.88 3.75
C ASP A 219 -17.90 -10.73 3.07
N GLY A 220 -17.96 -10.82 1.74
CA GLY A 220 -19.21 -10.86 0.97
C GLY A 220 -19.75 -9.50 0.53
N ASP A 221 -19.02 -8.41 0.74
CA ASP A 221 -19.42 -7.09 0.24
C ASP A 221 -19.19 -6.94 -1.26
N CYS A 222 -20.12 -6.25 -1.91
CA CYS A 222 -20.04 -6.03 -3.35
C CYS A 222 -19.12 -4.86 -3.71
N GLN A 223 -18.09 -5.13 -4.52
CA GLN A 223 -17.10 -4.15 -4.97
C GLN A 223 -16.92 -4.16 -6.50
N ARG A 224 -16.40 -3.06 -7.07
CA ARG A 224 -16.28 -2.87 -8.53
C ARG A 224 -14.95 -3.35 -9.12
N GLY A 225 -14.11 -4.00 -8.33
CA GLY A 225 -12.81 -4.54 -8.76
C GLY A 225 -12.97 -5.85 -9.53
N PRO A 226 -12.58 -5.93 -10.82
CA PRO A 226 -12.62 -7.17 -11.60
C PRO A 226 -11.41 -8.08 -11.31
N ILE A 227 -10.50 -7.66 -10.45
CA ILE A 227 -9.35 -8.44 -10.01
C ILE A 227 -9.76 -9.16 -8.71
N ALA A 228 -9.58 -10.47 -8.65
CA ALA A 228 -9.89 -11.26 -7.48
C ALA A 228 -8.78 -11.14 -6.44
N THR A 229 -7.54 -11.43 -6.81
CA THR A 229 -6.40 -11.40 -5.90
C THR A 229 -5.15 -10.92 -6.59
N GLN A 230 -4.24 -10.32 -5.83
CA GLN A 230 -2.88 -10.01 -6.24
C GLN A 230 -1.89 -10.52 -5.19
N ALA A 231 -0.69 -10.88 -5.63
CA ALA A 231 0.40 -11.30 -4.76
C ALA A 231 1.73 -10.72 -5.27
N VAL A 232 2.69 -10.58 -4.35
CA VAL A 232 4.00 -9.98 -4.64
C VAL A 232 5.08 -11.03 -4.48
N PHE A 233 5.87 -11.23 -5.52
CA PHE A 233 7.10 -12.01 -5.48
C PHE A 233 8.29 -11.07 -5.64
N THR A 234 9.30 -11.15 -4.76
CA THR A 234 10.46 -10.24 -4.79
C THR A 234 11.77 -11.00 -5.02
N VAL A 235 12.60 -10.50 -5.92
CA VAL A 235 13.95 -11.02 -6.13
C VAL A 235 14.94 -10.21 -5.31
N VAL A 236 15.72 -10.90 -4.48
CA VAL A 236 16.72 -10.32 -3.57
C VAL A 236 18.13 -10.75 -3.98
N SER A 237 19.16 -10.02 -3.56
CA SER A 237 20.56 -10.35 -3.86
C SER A 237 21.12 -11.44 -2.94
N GLU A 238 20.52 -11.61 -1.76
CA GLU A 238 20.96 -12.54 -0.72
C GLU A 238 19.76 -13.00 0.12
N ALA A 239 19.93 -14.08 0.86
CA ALA A 239 18.90 -14.59 1.74
C ALA A 239 18.50 -13.55 2.79
N GLN A 240 17.21 -13.36 3.02
CA GLN A 240 16.72 -12.36 3.97
C GLN A 240 16.59 -12.97 5.37
N PRO A 241 17.12 -12.33 6.43
CA PRO A 241 16.97 -12.83 7.79
C PRO A 241 15.49 -12.93 8.22
N PRO A 242 15.15 -13.85 9.14
CA PRO A 242 13.82 -13.92 9.74
C PRO A 242 13.36 -12.58 10.31
N GLY A 243 12.07 -12.27 10.16
CA GLY A 243 11.51 -11.00 10.64
C GLY A 243 11.77 -9.79 9.74
N THR A 244 12.32 -9.99 8.54
CA THR A 244 12.47 -8.93 7.53
C THR A 244 11.12 -8.61 6.88
N PHE A 245 10.76 -7.33 6.81
CA PHE A 245 9.60 -6.84 6.04
C PHE A 245 9.86 -6.97 4.55
N ARG A 246 8.79 -7.17 3.77
CA ARG A 246 8.90 -7.08 2.31
C ARG A 246 9.25 -5.63 1.94
N PRO A 247 10.23 -5.38 1.05
CA PRO A 247 10.44 -4.04 0.54
C PRO A 247 9.21 -3.59 -0.27
N PRO A 248 9.04 -2.28 -0.53
CA PRO A 248 7.88 -1.81 -1.28
C PRO A 248 7.77 -2.49 -2.64
N TYR A 249 6.56 -2.90 -3.05
CA TYR A 249 6.40 -3.53 -4.36
C TYR A 249 6.61 -2.54 -5.50
N ALA A 250 6.34 -1.25 -5.29
CA ALA A 250 6.42 -0.19 -6.30
C ALA A 250 7.84 0.36 -6.44
N GLY A 251 8.19 0.80 -7.66
CA GLY A 251 9.46 1.50 -7.94
C GLY A 251 10.73 0.65 -7.75
N ASP A 252 11.88 1.24 -7.98
CA ASP A 252 13.18 0.53 -7.95
C ASP A 252 13.87 0.57 -6.57
N ALA A 253 13.45 1.48 -5.69
CA ALA A 253 13.96 1.55 -4.33
C ALA A 253 13.36 0.42 -3.48
N LYS A 254 14.20 -0.49 -2.98
CA LYS A 254 13.81 -1.63 -2.15
C LYS A 254 14.47 -1.59 -0.76
N PRO A 255 14.18 -0.57 0.08
CA PRO A 255 14.68 -0.56 1.45
C PRO A 255 14.13 -1.77 2.22
N LEU A 256 14.99 -2.36 3.05
CA LEU A 256 14.66 -3.49 3.90
C LEU A 256 14.62 -3.01 5.35
N HIS A 257 13.56 -3.40 6.05
CA HIS A 257 13.37 -3.14 7.48
C HIS A 257 13.14 -4.46 8.19
N ARG A 258 13.37 -4.52 9.51
CA ARG A 258 13.15 -5.72 10.31
C ARG A 258 12.22 -5.44 11.48
N VAL A 259 11.52 -6.47 11.94
CA VAL A 259 10.71 -6.42 13.17
C VAL A 259 11.56 -6.03 14.38
N SER A 260 12.85 -6.35 14.38
CA SER A 260 13.80 -5.92 15.42
C SER A 260 14.00 -4.40 15.49
N ASP A 261 13.69 -3.69 14.40
CA ASP A 261 13.84 -2.22 14.31
C ASP A 261 12.57 -1.50 14.78
N VAL A 262 11.48 -2.25 15.00
CA VAL A 262 10.18 -1.70 15.40
C VAL A 262 10.24 -1.21 16.85
N ASN A 263 9.89 0.05 17.05
CA ASN A 263 9.79 0.67 18.36
C ASN A 263 8.45 0.35 19.03
N TRP A 264 8.34 -0.86 19.57
CA TRP A 264 7.16 -1.34 20.28
C TRP A 264 6.75 -0.49 21.48
N SER A 265 7.67 0.28 22.06
CA SER A 265 7.37 1.15 23.20
C SER A 265 6.46 2.34 22.86
N LEU A 266 6.26 2.64 21.57
CA LEU A 266 5.30 3.66 21.14
C LEU A 266 3.85 3.19 21.21
N LEU A 267 3.60 1.89 21.13
CA LEU A 267 2.24 1.35 21.21
C LEU A 267 1.84 1.25 22.69
N PRO A 268 0.74 1.92 23.10
CA PRO A 268 0.22 1.74 24.44
C PRO A 268 -0.43 0.37 24.59
N ASP A 269 -0.61 -0.05 25.85
CA ASP A 269 -1.39 -1.22 26.24
C ASP A 269 -2.79 -0.76 26.71
N LEU A 270 -3.59 -0.17 25.81
CA LEU A 270 -4.90 0.36 26.22
C LEU A 270 -5.87 -0.78 26.58
N PRO A 271 -6.72 -0.60 27.61
CA PRO A 271 -7.76 -1.57 27.92
C PRO A 271 -8.66 -1.87 26.72
N VAL A 272 -8.93 -3.16 26.48
CA VAL A 272 -9.79 -3.62 25.40
C VAL A 272 -11.26 -3.24 25.70
N PRO A 273 -11.90 -2.36 24.89
CA PRO A 273 -13.29 -2.01 25.09
C PRO A 273 -14.24 -3.15 24.70
N ALA A 274 -15.46 -3.13 25.22
CA ALA A 274 -16.46 -4.16 24.91
C ALA A 274 -16.90 -4.16 23.44
N SER A 275 -16.74 -3.03 22.75
CA SER A 275 -17.03 -2.88 21.32
C SER A 275 -15.88 -3.28 20.40
N ALA A 276 -14.72 -3.68 20.93
CA ALA A 276 -13.59 -4.09 20.11
C ALA A 276 -13.99 -5.19 19.11
N PRO A 277 -13.59 -5.06 17.83
CA PRO A 277 -13.85 -6.09 16.83
C PRO A 277 -13.04 -7.35 17.12
N ASP A 278 -13.41 -8.45 16.48
CA ASP A 278 -12.63 -9.69 16.52
C ASP A 278 -11.28 -9.50 15.82
N ALA A 279 -10.22 -10.05 16.43
CA ALA A 279 -8.86 -9.86 15.93
C ALA A 279 -8.64 -10.51 14.56
N ASP A 280 -9.25 -11.66 14.28
CA ASP A 280 -9.14 -12.34 12.99
C ASP A 280 -9.83 -11.52 11.89
N GLU A 281 -10.96 -10.86 12.22
CA GLU A 281 -11.64 -9.93 11.30
C GLU A 281 -10.75 -8.71 10.98
N VAL A 282 -10.12 -8.11 11.99
CA VAL A 282 -9.19 -6.98 11.80
C VAL A 282 -7.99 -7.40 10.96
N LEU A 283 -7.35 -8.53 11.31
CA LEU A 283 -6.20 -9.05 10.60
C LEU A 283 -6.54 -9.35 9.14
N ARG A 284 -7.73 -9.93 8.89
CA ARG A 284 -8.15 -10.28 7.53
C ARG A 284 -8.14 -9.08 6.59
N HIS A 285 -8.47 -7.88 7.06
CA HIS A 285 -8.48 -6.69 6.23
C HIS A 285 -7.10 -6.27 5.70
N VAL A 286 -6.02 -6.64 6.41
CA VAL A 286 -4.64 -6.26 6.11
C VAL A 286 -3.72 -7.47 5.87
N GLU A 287 -4.28 -8.67 5.81
CA GLU A 287 -3.54 -9.93 5.63
C GLU A 287 -2.81 -9.96 4.28
N ARG A 288 -3.48 -9.54 3.21
CA ARG A 288 -2.95 -9.57 1.83
C ARG A 288 -2.42 -8.20 1.42
N PRO A 289 -1.42 -8.13 0.53
CA PRO A 289 -0.85 -6.86 0.09
C PRO A 289 -1.87 -5.99 -0.65
N TRP A 290 -1.90 -4.70 -0.35
CA TRP A 290 -2.74 -3.72 -1.04
C TRP A 290 -1.98 -3.13 -2.23
N ILE A 291 -2.33 -3.56 -3.44
CA ILE A 291 -1.74 -3.07 -4.69
C ILE A 291 -2.46 -1.78 -5.12
N ASP A 292 -2.12 -0.69 -4.43
CA ASP A 292 -2.81 0.60 -4.43
C ASP A 292 -2.05 1.70 -5.21
N HIS A 293 -1.67 1.42 -6.46
CA HIS A 293 -0.74 2.30 -7.21
C HIS A 293 -1.39 3.14 -8.32
N LEU A 294 -2.71 3.10 -8.47
CA LEU A 294 -3.45 3.90 -9.46
C LEU A 294 -3.65 5.34 -8.93
N ASN A 295 -3.44 6.34 -9.77
CA ASN A 295 -3.41 7.76 -9.38
C ASN A 295 -4.66 8.57 -9.81
N SER A 296 -5.79 7.90 -9.97
CA SER A 296 -7.09 8.48 -10.37
C SER A 296 -8.24 7.75 -9.66
N TRP A 297 -9.43 8.37 -9.56
CA TRP A 297 -10.67 7.76 -9.05
C TRP A 297 -10.97 6.37 -9.62
N THR A 298 -10.46 6.07 -10.82
CA THR A 298 -10.57 4.76 -11.49
C THR A 298 -9.99 3.62 -10.65
N MET A 299 -9.21 3.92 -9.62
CA MET A 299 -8.75 2.98 -8.58
C MET A 299 -9.88 2.14 -7.97
N GLN A 300 -11.10 2.68 -7.85
CA GLN A 300 -12.26 1.89 -7.37
C GLN A 300 -12.59 0.68 -8.26
N HIS A 301 -12.06 0.66 -9.49
CA HIS A 301 -12.17 -0.43 -10.44
C HIS A 301 -10.88 -1.23 -10.56
N GLY A 302 -9.80 -0.89 -9.84
CA GLY A 302 -8.49 -1.52 -9.96
C GLY A 302 -7.99 -2.29 -8.73
N CYS A 303 -8.75 -2.27 -7.65
CA CYS A 303 -8.53 -3.11 -6.47
C CYS A 303 -8.65 -4.61 -6.79
N ALA A 304 -7.93 -5.42 -6.01
CA ALA A 304 -8.20 -6.85 -5.88
C ALA A 304 -9.17 -7.10 -4.71
N THR A 305 -10.38 -7.60 -4.97
CA THR A 305 -11.45 -7.66 -3.95
C THR A 305 -11.17 -8.63 -2.81
N LEU A 306 -10.29 -9.63 -3.01
CA LEU A 306 -9.84 -10.50 -1.94
C LEU A 306 -8.66 -9.92 -1.14
N ASN A 307 -8.06 -8.81 -1.59
CA ASN A 307 -6.96 -8.14 -0.90
C ASN A 307 -7.46 -6.95 -0.09
N MET A 308 -8.30 -6.11 -0.69
CA MET A 308 -8.73 -4.83 -0.12
C MET A 308 -10.10 -4.39 -0.65
N TYR A 309 -10.72 -3.46 0.07
CA TYR A 309 -11.84 -2.70 -0.45
C TYR A 309 -11.41 -1.74 -1.56
N CYS A 310 -12.37 -1.29 -2.36
CA CYS A 310 -12.08 -0.57 -3.60
C CYS A 310 -12.34 0.94 -3.49
N TYR A 311 -13.37 1.33 -2.75
CA TYR A 311 -13.70 2.74 -2.57
C TYR A 311 -13.03 3.29 -1.32
N GLY A 312 -12.53 4.53 -1.40
CA GLY A 312 -11.71 5.12 -0.36
C GLY A 312 -12.42 5.25 0.98
N ARG A 313 -13.76 5.36 1.00
CA ARG A 313 -14.53 5.34 2.26
C ARG A 313 -14.29 4.05 3.05
N GLU A 314 -14.52 2.89 2.45
CA GLU A 314 -14.34 1.60 3.12
C GLU A 314 -12.88 1.39 3.52
N ILE A 315 -11.95 1.88 2.71
CA ILE A 315 -10.53 1.79 3.04
C ILE A 315 -10.18 2.67 4.25
N GLY A 316 -10.70 3.89 4.31
CA GLY A 316 -10.61 4.74 5.49
C GLY A 316 -11.22 4.07 6.73
N ASN A 317 -12.34 3.36 6.59
CA ASN A 317 -12.96 2.62 7.68
C ASN A 317 -12.07 1.50 8.23
N VAL A 318 -11.47 0.72 7.33
CA VAL A 318 -10.51 -0.33 7.70
C VAL A 318 -9.31 0.29 8.41
N VAL A 319 -8.69 1.31 7.81
CA VAL A 319 -7.51 1.95 8.37
C VAL A 319 -7.82 2.53 9.75
N ALA A 320 -8.94 3.24 9.94
CA ALA A 320 -9.35 3.76 11.24
C ALA A 320 -9.49 2.65 12.30
N THR A 321 -10.09 1.52 11.93
CA THR A 321 -10.29 0.38 12.83
C THR A 321 -8.96 -0.29 13.21
N VAL A 322 -8.14 -0.63 12.22
CA VAL A 322 -6.82 -1.25 12.42
C VAL A 322 -5.93 -0.34 13.28
N SER A 323 -5.95 0.97 13.02
CA SER A 323 -5.13 1.96 13.73
C SER A 323 -5.45 2.09 15.21
N GLN A 324 -6.71 1.87 15.58
CA GLN A 324 -7.10 1.88 16.99
C GLN A 324 -6.92 0.51 17.64
N PHE A 325 -7.09 -0.58 16.88
CA PHE A 325 -6.86 -1.93 17.38
C PHE A 325 -5.41 -2.14 17.83
N VAL A 326 -4.43 -1.62 17.07
CA VAL A 326 -3.00 -1.72 17.43
C VAL A 326 -2.60 -0.95 18.69
N LEU A 327 -3.51 -0.16 19.27
CA LEU A 327 -3.29 0.56 20.53
C LEU A 327 -3.80 -0.23 21.75
N LEU A 328 -4.45 -1.37 21.54
CA LEU A 328 -5.07 -2.17 22.61
C LEU A 328 -4.10 -3.22 23.15
N ASP A 329 -4.25 -3.57 24.42
CA ASP A 329 -3.60 -4.72 25.05
C ASP A 329 -4.27 -6.03 24.61
N THR A 330 -3.98 -6.48 23.39
CA THR A 330 -4.43 -7.76 22.82
C THR A 330 -3.24 -8.62 22.42
N PRO A 331 -3.36 -9.96 22.49
CA PRO A 331 -2.29 -10.84 22.05
C PRO A 331 -2.01 -10.76 20.54
N GLU A 332 -2.98 -10.35 19.73
CA GLU A 332 -2.86 -10.19 18.28
C GLU A 332 -2.37 -8.80 17.84
N ARG A 333 -2.18 -7.86 18.78
CA ARG A 333 -1.78 -6.47 18.49
C ARG A 333 -0.56 -6.41 17.59
N ASP A 334 0.48 -7.15 17.93
CA ASP A 334 1.78 -7.08 17.25
C ASP A 334 1.68 -7.63 15.82
N ASP A 335 0.89 -8.69 15.61
CA ASP A 335 0.64 -9.25 14.26
C ASP A 335 -0.10 -8.24 13.37
N VAL A 336 -1.13 -7.57 13.92
CA VAL A 336 -1.85 -6.51 13.21
C VAL A 336 -0.95 -5.31 12.93
N ALA A 337 -0.10 -4.92 13.89
CA ALA A 337 0.85 -3.82 13.73
C ALA A 337 1.88 -4.11 12.64
N VAL A 338 2.41 -5.34 12.57
CA VAL A 338 3.30 -5.78 11.47
C VAL A 338 2.62 -5.61 10.11
N ARG A 339 1.35 -5.96 9.98
CA ARG A 339 0.60 -5.76 8.71
C ARG A 339 0.39 -4.28 8.38
N LEU A 340 0.07 -3.45 9.37
CA LEU A 340 -0.08 -2.00 9.17
C LEU A 340 1.24 -1.32 8.80
N ILE A 341 2.36 -1.76 9.39
CA ILE A 341 3.71 -1.30 9.02
C ILE A 341 4.01 -1.68 7.57
N GLN A 342 3.74 -2.93 7.17
CA GLN A 342 3.96 -3.38 5.79
C GLN A 342 3.15 -2.55 4.78
N LEU A 343 1.89 -2.24 5.11
CA LEU A 343 1.04 -1.37 4.29
C LEU A 343 1.65 0.03 4.14
N GLY A 344 2.20 0.59 5.23
CA GLY A 344 2.90 1.86 5.20
C GLY A 344 4.16 1.87 4.34
N ILE A 345 4.98 0.82 4.41
CA ILE A 345 6.16 0.61 3.56
C ILE A 345 5.75 0.63 2.08
N ASP A 346 4.69 -0.11 1.74
CA ASP A 346 4.17 -0.17 0.37
C ASP A 346 3.65 1.18 -0.12
N ASN A 347 2.80 1.84 0.70
CA ASN A 347 2.24 3.12 0.34
C ASN A 347 3.33 4.19 0.17
N TYR A 348 4.37 4.17 1.01
CA TYR A 348 5.50 5.06 0.84
C TYR A 348 6.29 4.76 -0.44
N GLY A 349 6.52 3.49 -0.77
CA GLY A 349 7.15 3.13 -2.04
C GLY A 349 6.38 3.62 -3.26
N VAL A 350 5.04 3.59 -3.25
CA VAL A 350 4.22 4.19 -4.32
C VAL A 350 4.49 5.69 -4.45
N LEU A 351 4.57 6.44 -3.34
CA LEU A 351 4.92 7.86 -3.37
C LEU A 351 6.33 8.10 -3.92
N GLN A 352 7.32 7.32 -3.46
CA GLN A 352 8.71 7.45 -3.91
C GLN A 352 8.87 7.10 -5.41
N ALA A 353 8.02 6.21 -5.93
CA ALA A 353 7.97 5.87 -7.34
C ALA A 353 7.25 6.91 -8.22
N GLY A 354 6.82 8.05 -7.64
CA GLY A 354 6.11 9.12 -8.35
C GLY A 354 4.60 8.89 -8.49
N GLY A 355 4.06 7.87 -7.80
CA GLY A 355 2.63 7.68 -7.62
C GLY A 355 2.07 8.61 -6.54
N GLY A 356 0.80 8.41 -6.19
CA GLY A 356 0.18 9.09 -5.06
C GLY A 356 -1.32 9.28 -5.20
N TRP A 357 -1.90 9.81 -4.13
CA TRP A 357 -3.34 9.96 -3.95
C TRP A 357 -3.70 11.44 -3.85
N LYS A 358 -4.65 11.89 -4.67
CA LYS A 358 -5.05 13.31 -4.78
C LYS A 358 -6.26 13.61 -3.88
N SER A 359 -6.75 14.84 -3.89
CA SER A 359 -8.13 15.13 -3.44
C SER A 359 -9.10 14.70 -4.53
N ASP A 360 -9.68 13.52 -4.37
CA ASP A 360 -10.60 12.93 -5.34
C ASP A 360 -11.83 12.41 -4.59
N GLY A 361 -12.60 13.33 -4.03
CA GLY A 361 -13.80 13.05 -3.28
C GLY A 361 -13.61 12.02 -2.17
N GLY A 362 -14.26 10.87 -2.29
CA GLY A 362 -14.23 9.77 -1.32
C GLY A 362 -13.32 8.61 -1.77
N HIS A 363 -12.53 8.78 -2.83
CA HIS A 363 -11.72 7.70 -3.41
C HIS A 363 -10.39 7.49 -2.68
N PHE A 364 -9.82 8.52 -2.05
CA PHE A 364 -8.43 8.53 -1.60
C PHE A 364 -8.25 8.76 -0.08
N ASN A 365 -9.22 8.33 0.73
CA ASN A 365 -9.04 8.28 2.20
C ASN A 365 -8.15 7.09 2.61
N GLY A 366 -7.44 7.22 3.72
CA GLY A 366 -6.78 6.14 4.44
C GLY A 366 -5.32 5.88 4.08
N ARG A 367 -4.68 6.65 3.19
CA ARG A 367 -3.32 6.32 2.68
C ARG A 367 -2.17 7.01 3.39
N LYS A 368 -2.37 8.20 3.95
CA LYS A 368 -1.30 8.91 4.64
C LYS A 368 -0.91 8.23 5.96
N TRP A 369 -1.90 7.79 6.72
CA TRP A 369 -1.65 7.26 8.05
C TRP A 369 -0.80 5.98 8.09
N PRO A 370 -1.03 4.94 7.28
CA PRO A 370 -0.17 3.76 7.28
C PRO A 370 1.30 4.12 7.09
N ILE A 371 1.60 5.08 6.20
CA ILE A 371 2.97 5.59 5.96
C ILE A 371 3.54 6.19 7.24
N MET A 372 2.80 7.10 7.86
CA MET A 372 3.24 7.77 9.09
C MET A 372 3.41 6.81 10.26
N PHE A 373 2.48 5.87 10.42
CA PHE A 373 2.56 4.82 11.42
C PHE A 373 3.81 3.98 11.23
N ALA A 374 4.06 3.48 10.00
CA ALA A 374 5.29 2.74 9.70
C ALA A 374 6.54 3.58 9.98
N GLY A 375 6.55 4.86 9.60
CA GLY A 375 7.66 5.77 9.86
C GLY A 375 7.95 5.97 11.34
N ALA A 376 6.92 6.23 12.15
CA ALA A 376 7.06 6.37 13.60
C ALA A 376 7.58 5.07 14.24
N MET A 377 7.01 3.93 13.85
CA MET A 377 7.39 2.62 14.40
C MET A 377 8.82 2.20 13.99
N LEU A 378 9.26 2.52 12.77
CA LEU A 378 10.59 2.14 12.25
C LEU A 378 11.67 3.22 12.48
N GLY A 379 11.30 4.40 12.98
CA GLY A 379 12.21 5.53 13.13
C GLY A 379 12.63 6.18 11.79
N GLU A 380 11.81 6.06 10.77
CA GLU A 380 12.10 6.48 9.40
C GLU A 380 11.50 7.86 9.10
N ALA A 381 12.31 8.91 9.25
CA ALA A 381 11.86 10.30 9.17
C ALA A 381 11.10 10.67 7.89
N GLY A 382 11.50 10.10 6.75
CA GLY A 382 10.82 10.31 5.46
C GLY A 382 9.40 9.74 5.43
N MET A 383 9.16 8.64 6.16
CA MET A 383 7.84 8.06 6.34
C MET A 383 7.05 8.74 7.46
N THR A 384 7.69 9.17 8.55
CA THR A 384 7.03 9.90 9.66
C THR A 384 6.46 11.24 9.20
N SER A 385 7.14 11.93 8.27
CA SER A 385 6.70 13.20 7.68
C SER A 385 6.77 13.15 6.14
N PRO A 386 5.85 12.42 5.49
CA PRO A 386 5.92 12.16 4.04
C PRO A 386 5.46 13.34 3.18
N GLY A 387 5.05 14.45 3.79
CA GLY A 387 4.51 15.65 3.14
C GLY A 387 3.03 15.88 3.45
N VAL A 388 2.49 16.99 2.92
CA VAL A 388 1.13 17.49 3.22
C VAL A 388 0.19 17.42 2.01
N ASP A 389 0.50 16.54 1.07
CA ASP A 389 -0.14 16.47 -0.24
C ASP A 389 -0.59 15.04 -0.58
N ILE A 390 -0.98 14.28 0.46
CA ILE A 390 -1.24 12.84 0.37
C ILE A 390 -2.67 12.53 0.80
N GLY A 391 -3.48 12.10 -0.17
CA GLY A 391 -4.84 11.65 0.08
C GLY A 391 -5.80 12.78 0.43
N ASN A 392 -7.00 12.39 0.83
CA ASN A 392 -8.10 13.32 1.10
C ASN A 392 -7.94 14.03 2.45
N GLU A 393 -7.34 13.38 3.44
CA GLU A 393 -7.10 13.94 4.77
C GLU A 393 -6.34 15.26 4.70
N ASP A 394 -5.33 15.31 3.83
CA ASP A 394 -4.51 16.48 3.60
C ASP A 394 -5.17 17.52 2.70
N ARG A 395 -5.82 17.06 1.63
CA ARG A 395 -6.19 17.94 0.51
C ARG A 395 -7.65 18.37 0.51
N MET A 396 -8.44 17.87 1.45
CA MET A 396 -9.86 18.20 1.61
C MET A 396 -10.18 18.82 2.97
N THR A 397 -9.16 19.17 3.75
CA THR A 397 -9.28 19.97 4.97
C THR A 397 -8.42 21.22 4.85
N TYR A 398 -8.90 22.37 5.32
CA TYR A 398 -8.19 23.63 5.20
C TYR A 398 -8.62 24.63 6.27
N GLU A 399 -7.75 25.59 6.61
CA GLU A 399 -8.12 26.70 7.47
C GLU A 399 -9.01 27.71 6.72
N GLY A 400 -10.23 27.92 7.22
CA GLY A 400 -11.18 28.88 6.70
C GLY A 400 -10.81 30.34 7.01
N ALA A 401 -11.35 31.27 6.23
CA ALA A 401 -11.18 32.71 6.44
C ALA A 401 -11.74 33.20 7.79
N ASN A 402 -12.61 32.41 8.41
CA ASN A 402 -13.18 32.63 9.74
C ASN A 402 -12.40 31.94 10.88
N GLY A 403 -11.24 31.32 10.59
CA GLY A 403 -10.41 30.59 11.55
C GLY A 403 -10.98 29.24 11.98
N LYS A 404 -11.97 28.69 11.26
CA LYS A 404 -12.44 27.32 11.43
C LYS A 404 -11.71 26.39 10.46
N ALA A 405 -11.34 25.20 10.89
CA ALA A 405 -10.83 24.15 10.02
C ALA A 405 -11.96 23.50 9.18
N LEU A 406 -12.13 23.90 7.91
CA LEU A 406 -13.23 23.52 7.02
C LEU A 406 -12.89 22.30 6.13
N TRP A 407 -13.93 21.74 5.51
CA TRP A 407 -13.85 20.64 4.55
C TRP A 407 -14.16 21.08 3.12
N GLY A 408 -13.46 20.47 2.18
CA GLY A 408 -13.63 20.63 0.73
C GLY A 408 -12.29 20.79 0.03
N ARG A 409 -12.19 20.30 -1.20
CA ARG A 409 -11.00 20.47 -2.04
C ARG A 409 -11.04 21.77 -2.82
N ASP A 410 -9.86 22.24 -3.20
CA ASP A 410 -9.76 23.30 -4.20
C ASP A 410 -10.29 22.82 -5.55
N CYS A 411 -11.09 23.66 -6.20
CA CYS A 411 -11.79 23.32 -7.41
C CYS A 411 -11.76 24.46 -8.41
N ASN A 412 -11.59 24.08 -9.69
CA ASN A 412 -11.93 24.95 -10.82
C ASN A 412 -13.40 24.77 -11.26
N ASP A 413 -14.09 23.76 -10.71
CA ASP A 413 -15.48 23.43 -10.98
C ASP A 413 -16.45 24.23 -10.09
N CYS A 414 -17.75 24.17 -10.41
CA CYS A 414 -18.76 24.85 -9.61
C CYS A 414 -18.82 24.31 -8.18
N TYR A 415 -18.72 25.22 -7.21
CA TYR A 415 -19.16 24.99 -5.84
C TYR A 415 -20.69 24.88 -5.78
N PHE A 416 -21.20 24.04 -4.87
CA PHE A 416 -22.63 23.81 -4.64
C PHE A 416 -23.12 24.55 -3.39
N PRO A 417 -23.59 25.80 -3.51
CA PRO A 417 -24.15 26.50 -2.36
C PRO A 417 -25.44 25.82 -1.90
N ASN A 418 -25.59 25.65 -0.58
CA ASN A 418 -26.76 25.13 0.12
C ASN A 418 -27.06 23.62 -0.02
N GLY A 419 -26.08 22.76 0.26
CA GLY A 419 -26.38 21.36 0.57
C GLY A 419 -26.49 20.45 -0.65
N CYS A 420 -25.51 20.52 -1.54
CA CYS A 420 -25.30 19.54 -2.64
C CYS A 420 -26.22 19.66 -3.85
N GLU A 421 -27.11 20.65 -3.89
CA GLU A 421 -28.00 20.89 -5.02
C GLU A 421 -27.42 21.89 -6.02
N TYR A 422 -27.63 21.63 -7.31
CA TYR A 422 -27.38 22.61 -8.37
C TYR A 422 -28.26 23.84 -8.17
N SER A 423 -27.66 25.02 -8.02
CA SER A 423 -28.40 26.28 -7.98
C SER A 423 -27.68 27.39 -8.73
N GLY A 424 -28.42 28.43 -9.14
CA GLY A 424 -27.86 29.54 -9.91
C GLY A 424 -27.35 29.11 -11.29
N SER A 425 -26.12 29.52 -11.64
CA SER A 425 -25.46 29.18 -12.92
C SER A 425 -24.77 27.82 -12.92
N CYS A 426 -24.75 27.13 -11.78
CA CYS A 426 -24.07 25.85 -11.62
C CYS A 426 -24.97 24.73 -12.17
N THR A 427 -24.61 24.16 -13.31
CA THR A 427 -25.33 23.02 -13.92
C THR A 427 -24.54 21.71 -13.89
N ASN A 428 -23.26 21.77 -13.51
CA ASN A 428 -22.35 20.65 -13.28
C ASN A 428 -21.29 21.06 -12.24
N GLY A 429 -20.68 20.10 -11.54
CA GLY A 429 -19.65 20.37 -10.53
C GLY A 429 -19.35 19.14 -9.68
N SER A 430 -18.25 19.19 -8.93
CA SER A 430 -17.85 18.10 -8.04
C SER A 430 -18.34 18.35 -6.60
N LYS A 431 -18.97 17.36 -5.98
CA LYS A 431 -19.63 17.49 -4.66
C LYS A 431 -18.64 17.65 -3.49
N ASP A 432 -17.37 17.64 -3.77
CA ASP A 432 -16.27 17.80 -2.83
C ASP A 432 -15.59 19.17 -2.91
N CYS A 433 -16.08 20.08 -3.76
CA CYS A 433 -15.53 21.43 -3.86
C CYS A 433 -15.77 22.26 -2.60
N ARG A 434 -14.72 22.98 -2.17
CA ARG A 434 -14.80 23.95 -1.07
C ARG A 434 -15.52 25.23 -1.48
N ASP A 435 -16.04 25.93 -0.48
CA ASP A 435 -16.62 27.26 -0.61
C ASP A 435 -15.56 28.27 -1.10
N PRO A 436 -15.79 29.03 -2.19
CA PRO A 436 -14.86 30.05 -2.67
C PRO A 436 -14.58 31.18 -1.68
N ASP A 437 -15.51 31.47 -0.77
CA ASP A 437 -15.31 32.48 0.27
C ASP A 437 -14.57 31.92 1.51
N HIS A 438 -14.34 30.60 1.55
CA HIS A 438 -13.67 29.90 2.65
C HIS A 438 -14.35 30.13 4.01
N LEU A 439 -15.67 30.24 4.04
CA LEU A 439 -16.46 30.51 5.26
C LEU A 439 -17.23 29.28 5.73
N VAL A 440 -17.61 28.39 4.81
CA VAL A 440 -18.39 27.19 5.11
C VAL A 440 -17.80 25.95 4.44
N ASP A 441 -18.23 24.78 4.91
CA ASP A 441 -17.82 23.52 4.31
C ASP A 441 -18.38 23.34 2.89
N GLY A 442 -17.73 22.45 2.15
CA GLY A 442 -18.27 21.82 0.95
C GLY A 442 -19.56 21.03 1.18
N CYS A 443 -20.04 20.37 0.14
CA CYS A 443 -21.32 19.69 0.15
C CYS A 443 -21.43 18.60 1.24
N GLY A 444 -22.46 18.71 2.07
CA GLY A 444 -22.69 17.86 3.24
C GLY A 444 -22.98 16.40 2.92
N ASP A 445 -23.79 16.10 1.89
CA ASP A 445 -24.13 14.71 1.53
C ASP A 445 -22.88 13.88 1.23
N TYR A 446 -21.97 14.45 0.42
CA TYR A 446 -20.76 13.76 0.01
C TYR A 446 -19.74 13.66 1.14
N ARG A 447 -19.53 14.76 1.85
CA ARG A 447 -18.71 14.80 3.07
C ARG A 447 -19.14 13.73 4.08
N ASN A 448 -20.44 13.70 4.41
CA ASN A 448 -21.00 12.83 5.43
C ASN A 448 -21.01 11.37 4.99
N CYS A 449 -21.34 11.09 3.71
CA CYS A 449 -21.39 9.71 3.22
C CYS A 449 -20.03 9.07 3.06
N CYS A 450 -18.97 9.85 2.82
CA CYS A 450 -17.82 9.32 2.07
C CYS A 450 -16.44 9.77 2.57
N THR A 451 -16.34 10.67 3.56
CA THR A 451 -15.05 11.15 4.06
C THR A 451 -14.98 11.26 5.59
N SER A 452 -15.65 12.24 6.20
CA SER A 452 -15.36 12.68 7.59
C SER A 452 -15.42 11.59 8.65
N HIS A 453 -16.46 10.74 8.61
CA HIS A 453 -16.62 9.67 9.60
C HIS A 453 -15.48 8.65 9.53
N THR A 454 -14.82 8.52 8.38
CA THR A 454 -13.71 7.58 8.14
C THR A 454 -12.39 8.03 8.77
N TRP A 455 -12.24 9.32 9.08
CA TRP A 455 -10.97 9.88 9.54
C TRP A 455 -10.79 9.86 11.06
N VAL A 456 -11.88 9.66 11.80
CA VAL A 456 -11.92 9.81 13.27
C VAL A 456 -10.93 8.89 13.98
N GLY A 457 -10.91 7.60 13.60
CA GLY A 457 -10.05 6.62 14.27
C GLY A 457 -8.56 6.88 14.03
N THR A 458 -8.20 7.23 12.79
CA THR A 458 -6.84 7.63 12.42
C THR A 458 -6.38 8.90 13.11
N ALA A 459 -7.24 9.93 13.17
CA ALA A 459 -6.91 11.18 13.86
C ALA A 459 -6.65 10.93 15.36
N LEU A 460 -7.47 10.11 16.01
CA LEU A 460 -7.25 9.73 17.40
C LEU A 460 -5.94 8.96 17.57
N ALA A 461 -5.66 7.99 16.70
CA ALA A 461 -4.42 7.22 16.78
C ALA A 461 -3.17 8.13 16.63
N ALA A 462 -3.20 9.10 15.73
CA ALA A 462 -2.15 10.09 15.60
C ALA A 462 -1.98 10.97 16.86
N HIS A 463 -3.08 11.36 17.51
CA HIS A 463 -3.05 12.07 18.80
C HIS A 463 -2.42 11.20 19.90
N ILE A 464 -2.84 9.94 20.02
CA ILE A 464 -2.33 9.01 21.02
C ILE A 464 -0.84 8.77 20.83
N LEU A 465 -0.38 8.57 19.58
CA LEU A 465 1.03 8.36 19.26
C LEU A 465 1.87 9.64 19.28
N GLY A 466 1.25 10.81 19.47
CA GLY A 466 1.96 12.09 19.55
C GLY A 466 2.57 12.58 18.24
N VAL A 467 2.07 12.13 17.08
CA VAL A 467 2.64 12.40 15.74
C VAL A 467 1.85 13.45 14.94
N THR A 468 0.99 14.23 15.59
CA THR A 468 0.15 15.22 14.90
C THR A 468 0.96 16.36 14.30
N SER A 469 2.07 16.77 14.93
CA SER A 469 2.99 17.76 14.37
C SER A 469 3.73 17.25 13.15
N ASP A 470 4.10 15.96 13.14
CA ASP A 470 4.76 15.32 11.99
C ASP A 470 3.82 15.15 10.81
N TRP A 471 2.50 15.04 11.07
CA TRP A 471 1.49 15.03 10.01
C TRP A 471 1.51 16.35 9.22
N GLY A 472 1.73 17.48 9.90
CA GLY A 472 1.88 18.79 9.27
C GLY A 472 0.58 19.37 8.70
N ASN A 473 -0.59 18.96 9.20
CA ASN A 473 -1.89 19.52 8.80
C ASN A 473 -2.81 19.73 10.01
N ASP A 474 -2.68 20.89 10.66
CA ASP A 474 -3.52 21.26 11.81
C ASP A 474 -5.02 21.32 11.45
N ALA A 475 -5.35 21.73 10.20
CA ALA A 475 -6.72 21.81 9.74
C ALA A 475 -7.39 20.43 9.70
N PHE A 476 -6.65 19.36 9.43
CA PHE A 476 -7.20 18.01 9.48
C PHE A 476 -7.70 17.66 10.89
N PHE A 477 -6.86 17.83 11.90
CA PHE A 477 -7.22 17.52 13.29
C PHE A 477 -8.31 18.45 13.83
N GLY A 478 -8.18 19.75 13.58
CA GLY A 478 -9.21 20.73 13.96
C GLY A 478 -10.56 20.46 13.29
N TYR A 479 -10.55 19.98 12.04
CA TYR A 479 -11.76 19.58 11.34
C TYR A 479 -12.39 18.32 11.96
N VAL A 480 -11.60 17.29 12.27
CA VAL A 480 -12.11 16.05 12.88
C VAL A 480 -12.71 16.32 14.26
N ASP A 481 -12.10 17.18 15.07
CA ASP A 481 -12.67 17.61 16.35
C ASP A 481 -14.01 18.33 16.14
N ARG A 482 -14.07 19.23 15.16
CA ARG A 482 -15.32 19.93 14.83
C ARG A 482 -16.40 18.97 14.35
N TRP A 483 -16.03 17.98 13.52
CA TRP A 483 -16.92 16.90 13.10
C TRP A 483 -17.49 16.14 14.29
N MET A 484 -16.65 15.72 15.23
CA MET A 484 -17.07 14.95 16.40
C MET A 484 -17.85 15.78 17.44
N SER A 485 -17.64 17.10 17.49
CA SER A 485 -18.44 17.99 18.33
C SER A 485 -19.88 18.20 17.84
N GLY A 486 -20.17 17.84 16.58
CA GLY A 486 -21.46 18.11 15.95
C GLY A 486 -21.64 19.54 15.43
N ASP A 487 -20.60 20.40 15.46
CA ASP A 487 -20.61 21.74 14.83
C ASP A 487 -20.61 21.67 13.28
N VAL A 488 -20.64 20.45 12.71
CA VAL A 488 -20.80 20.18 11.29
C VAL A 488 -22.15 19.46 11.05
N PRO A 489 -22.99 19.90 10.09
CA PRO A 489 -24.25 19.21 9.80
C PRO A 489 -24.08 17.72 9.47
N GLY A 490 -24.70 16.84 10.25
CA GLY A 490 -24.56 15.38 10.15
C GLY A 490 -23.27 14.81 10.78
N GLY A 491 -22.52 15.65 11.50
CA GLY A 491 -21.36 15.26 12.29
C GLY A 491 -21.69 14.45 13.53
N GLY A 492 -20.64 13.92 14.17
CA GLY A 492 -20.71 13.06 15.37
C GLY A 492 -20.75 11.56 15.08
N ASN A 493 -20.86 11.15 13.80
CA ASN A 493 -20.82 9.75 13.42
C ASN A 493 -19.37 9.28 13.18
N THR A 494 -19.11 8.01 13.45
CA THR A 494 -17.83 7.34 13.15
C THR A 494 -18.08 6.08 12.31
N THR A 495 -17.02 5.33 12.01
CA THR A 495 -17.07 4.13 11.18
C THR A 495 -17.69 2.93 11.90
N SER A 496 -17.66 2.89 13.23
CA SER A 496 -18.17 1.78 14.03
C SER A 496 -18.41 2.16 15.49
N GLY A 497 -19.08 1.28 16.24
CA GLY A 497 -19.22 1.41 17.69
C GLY A 497 -17.87 1.47 18.40
N PHE A 498 -16.90 0.67 17.92
CA PHE A 498 -15.53 0.65 18.41
C PHE A 498 -14.85 2.02 18.28
N VAL A 499 -14.87 2.62 17.08
CA VAL A 499 -14.24 3.93 16.88
C VAL A 499 -14.89 5.02 17.73
N SER A 500 -16.21 4.92 17.92
CA SER A 500 -16.96 5.83 18.79
C SER A 500 -16.55 5.72 20.26
N GLU A 501 -16.41 4.49 20.77
CA GLU A 501 -16.01 4.23 22.16
C GLU A 501 -14.56 4.67 22.40
N MET A 502 -13.65 4.36 21.48
CA MET A 502 -12.26 4.79 21.54
C MET A 502 -12.14 6.33 21.57
N TRP A 503 -12.84 7.03 20.66
CA TRP A 503 -12.84 8.50 20.63
C TRP A 503 -13.35 9.10 21.94
N THR A 504 -14.50 8.64 22.41
CA THR A 504 -15.13 9.15 23.64
C THR A 504 -14.27 8.90 24.87
N THR A 505 -13.55 7.78 24.89
CA THR A 505 -12.72 7.38 26.05
C THR A 505 -11.42 8.16 26.12
N TYR A 506 -10.73 8.34 24.99
CA TYR A 506 -9.33 8.79 25.00
C TYR A 506 -9.09 10.20 24.44
N ARG A 507 -10.01 10.77 23.64
CA ARG A 507 -9.72 12.05 22.97
C ARG A 507 -9.44 13.20 23.96
N ASP A 508 -10.21 13.29 25.03
CA ASP A 508 -10.10 14.35 26.04
C ASP A 508 -9.11 14.02 27.17
N ASP A 509 -8.66 12.77 27.26
CA ASP A 509 -7.73 12.25 28.26
C ASP A 509 -6.73 11.29 27.60
N LEU A 510 -5.82 11.86 26.80
CA LEU A 510 -4.84 11.08 26.05
C LEU A 510 -3.92 10.32 27.02
N PRO A 511 -3.60 9.05 26.76
CA PRO A 511 -2.66 8.29 27.58
C PRO A 511 -1.27 8.93 27.54
N SER A 512 -0.54 8.84 28.64
CA SER A 512 0.89 9.20 28.65
C SER A 512 1.70 8.07 28.01
N LEU A 513 2.47 8.39 26.97
CA LEU A 513 3.45 7.48 26.37
C LEU A 513 4.78 7.48 27.15
#